data_AF-A0A5D0UFH4-F1
#
_entry.id   AF-A0A5D0UFH4-F1
#
_cell.length_a   1.000
_cell.length_b   1.000
_cell.length_c   1.000
_cell.angle_alpha   90.00
_cell.angle_beta   90.00
_cell.angle_gamma   90.00
#
_symmetry.space_group_name_H-M   'P 1'
#
loop_
_entity.id
_entity.type
_entity.pdbx_description
1 polymer ?
#
loop_
_entity_poly.entity_id
_entity_poly.type
_entity_poly.pdbx_seq_one_letter_code
_entity_poly.pdbx_strand_id
1 'polypeptide(L)'
;MSVPPPSVPPQELRVAPGRSAYRWPLRIGLAALALAALTVLAARTGLRDADGARQIVVLLVAGASAAVAWAAVIFRTRLVVTIDAKGLVLRRGGARAAVPVSALDAIGIAWPVADPVWTVWFDPAAAPGIAAVTKAESGVAPLLASRLLPPGRLDAVRDAATGTLGVPWRVVDDAGEEVQPPTPNALTRADRVTVDDRGRYRSERGGALLAVACGGRRTVVLRDPHTARLLVFKRPPLGRDRMRVLDADGRLIGRIRGSREPSFHAADGMLLGATRGDGGRYVVTGVDGRESASLRRAQGGADDEGRWRLHRSPSAPAALRALTLALPLLVGVASRPS
;
A
#
# COMPACT_ATOMS: atom_id res chain seq x y z
N MET A 1 28.83 -36.48 -27.11
CA MET A 1 28.72 -35.01 -27.20
C MET A 1 27.38 -34.62 -26.60
N SER A 2 27.39 -33.97 -25.45
CA SER A 2 26.19 -33.55 -24.72
C SER A 2 25.58 -32.33 -25.38
N VAL A 3 24.34 -32.47 -25.84
CA VAL A 3 23.54 -31.37 -26.40
C VAL A 3 23.31 -30.34 -25.28
N PRO A 4 23.65 -29.05 -25.49
CA PRO A 4 23.35 -28.03 -24.49
C PRO A 4 21.83 -27.91 -24.31
N PRO A 5 21.34 -27.74 -23.08
CA PRO A 5 19.92 -27.60 -22.83
C PRO A 5 19.37 -26.39 -23.60
N PRO A 6 18.13 -26.45 -24.12
CA PRO A 6 17.53 -25.36 -24.86
C PRO A 6 17.48 -24.10 -23.97
N SER A 7 18.02 -23.01 -24.50
CA SER A 7 18.00 -21.68 -23.90
C SER A 7 16.57 -21.31 -23.54
N VAL A 8 16.23 -21.37 -22.25
CA VAL A 8 14.94 -20.88 -21.76
C VAL A 8 14.86 -19.40 -22.15
N PRO A 9 13.85 -18.96 -22.92
CA PRO A 9 13.74 -17.56 -23.29
C PRO A 9 13.67 -16.73 -22.01
N PRO A 10 14.40 -15.60 -21.93
CA PRO A 10 14.47 -14.79 -20.72
C PRO A 10 13.07 -14.41 -20.27
N GLN A 11 12.82 -14.52 -18.96
CA GLN A 11 11.52 -14.19 -18.40
C GLN A 11 11.29 -12.68 -18.54
N GLU A 12 10.49 -12.28 -19.54
CA GLU A 12 10.00 -10.91 -19.66
C GLU A 12 9.03 -10.62 -18.51
N LEU A 13 9.55 -10.04 -17.41
CA LEU A 13 8.70 -9.59 -16.33
C LEU A 13 8.04 -8.27 -16.73
N ARG A 14 6.86 -8.37 -17.35
CA ARG A 14 6.01 -7.20 -17.62
C ARG A 14 5.31 -6.78 -16.34
N VAL A 15 5.83 -5.72 -15.71
CA VAL A 15 5.17 -5.09 -14.55
C VAL A 15 4.12 -4.13 -15.09
N ALA A 16 2.87 -4.50 -14.89
CA ALA A 16 1.71 -3.81 -15.41
C ALA A 16 0.68 -3.69 -14.27
N PRO A 17 0.00 -2.54 -14.06
CA PRO A 17 -1.07 -2.43 -13.08
C PRO A 17 -2.11 -3.55 -13.28
N GLY A 18 -2.55 -4.13 -12.16
CA GLY A 18 -3.42 -5.31 -12.14
C GLY A 18 -4.81 -5.06 -12.76
N ARG A 19 -5.54 -6.15 -13.02
CA ARG A 19 -6.91 -6.14 -13.61
C ARG A 19 -7.89 -5.19 -12.93
N SER A 20 -7.65 -4.82 -11.66
CA SER A 20 -8.45 -3.87 -10.89
C SER A 20 -8.47 -2.45 -11.47
N ALA A 21 -7.40 -2.02 -12.15
CA ALA A 21 -7.34 -0.70 -12.80
C ALA A 21 -8.40 -0.52 -13.90
N TYR A 22 -8.88 -1.63 -14.48
CA TYR A 22 -9.88 -1.65 -15.56
C TYR A 22 -11.30 -1.91 -15.07
N ARG A 23 -11.49 -2.31 -13.80
CA ARG A 23 -12.81 -2.69 -13.27
C ARG A 23 -13.77 -1.51 -13.20
N TRP A 24 -13.28 -0.34 -12.81
CA TRP A 24 -14.11 0.85 -12.67
C TRP A 24 -14.59 1.39 -14.03
N PRO A 25 -13.73 1.61 -15.04
CA PRO A 25 -14.19 2.06 -16.36
C PRO A 25 -15.08 1.01 -17.05
N LEU A 26 -14.78 -0.29 -16.90
CA LEU A 26 -15.65 -1.36 -17.41
C LEU A 26 -17.05 -1.33 -16.76
N ARG A 27 -17.12 -1.13 -15.44
CA ARG A 27 -18.40 -1.04 -14.72
C ARG A 27 -19.23 0.16 -15.17
N ILE A 28 -18.59 1.30 -15.42
CA ILE A 28 -19.27 2.49 -15.94
C ILE A 28 -19.80 2.24 -17.35
N GLY A 29 -18.98 1.64 -18.23
CA GLY A 29 -19.41 1.28 -19.58
C GLY A 29 -20.60 0.32 -19.59
N LEU A 30 -20.56 -0.73 -18.77
CA LEU A 30 -21.67 -1.69 -18.63
C LEU A 30 -22.92 -1.04 -18.03
N ALA A 31 -22.78 -0.18 -17.03
CA ALA A 31 -23.91 0.53 -16.43
C ALA A 31 -24.56 1.49 -17.44
N ALA A 32 -23.76 2.21 -18.23
CA ALA A 32 -24.25 3.10 -19.27
C ALA A 32 -25.00 2.32 -20.38
N LEU A 33 -24.47 1.18 -20.81
CA LEU A 33 -25.12 0.29 -21.78
C LEU A 33 -26.45 -0.28 -21.24
N ALA A 34 -26.48 -0.72 -19.99
CA ALA A 34 -27.69 -1.24 -19.36
C ALA A 34 -28.78 -0.15 -19.24
N LEU A 35 -28.40 1.07 -18.84
CA LEU A 35 -29.32 2.21 -18.79
C LEU A 35 -29.84 2.59 -20.17
N ALA A 36 -29.00 2.55 -21.21
CA ALA A 36 -29.40 2.85 -22.58
C ALA A 36 -30.37 1.79 -23.12
N ALA A 37 -30.14 0.52 -22.82
CA ALA A 37 -31.05 -0.56 -23.18
C ALA A 37 -32.42 -0.42 -22.48
N LEU A 38 -32.42 -0.07 -21.19
CA LEU A 38 -33.64 0.15 -20.42
C LEU A 38 -34.45 1.36 -20.90
N THR A 39 -33.79 2.46 -21.28
CA THR A 39 -34.48 3.65 -21.81
C THR A 39 -35.07 3.41 -23.20
N VAL A 40 -34.37 2.68 -24.07
CA VAL A 40 -34.90 2.26 -25.38
C VAL A 40 -36.10 1.32 -25.21
N LEU A 41 -36.02 0.38 -24.25
CA LEU A 41 -37.14 -0.52 -23.94
C LEU A 41 -38.35 0.26 -23.42
N ALA A 42 -38.15 1.19 -22.48
CA ALA A 42 -39.22 2.02 -21.92
C ALA A 42 -39.91 2.92 -22.96
N ALA A 43 -39.16 3.43 -23.94
CA ALA A 43 -39.73 4.19 -25.05
C ALA A 43 -40.57 3.30 -25.99
N ARG A 44 -40.09 2.07 -26.27
CA ARG A 44 -40.84 1.10 -27.10
C ARG A 44 -42.14 0.63 -26.46
N THR A 45 -42.19 0.55 -25.13
CA THR A 45 -43.39 0.16 -24.39
C THR A 45 -44.32 1.34 -24.08
N GLY A 46 -44.04 2.55 -24.61
CA GLY A 46 -44.85 3.75 -24.39
C GLY A 46 -44.80 4.32 -22.97
N LEU A 47 -43.88 3.83 -22.12
CA LEU A 47 -43.67 4.30 -20.75
C LEU A 47 -42.90 5.63 -20.70
N ARG A 48 -42.31 6.05 -21.83
CA ARG A 48 -41.51 7.27 -21.92
C ARG A 48 -41.60 7.87 -23.32
N ASP A 49 -41.62 9.19 -23.39
CA ASP A 49 -41.65 9.93 -24.65
C ASP A 49 -40.36 9.69 -25.48
N ALA A 50 -40.51 9.61 -26.80
CA ALA A 50 -39.46 9.22 -27.74
C ALA A 50 -38.34 10.27 -27.82
N ASP A 51 -38.69 11.56 -27.74
CA ASP A 51 -37.71 12.65 -27.79
C ASP A 51 -36.90 12.73 -26.49
N GLY A 52 -37.56 12.55 -25.34
CA GLY A 52 -36.89 12.42 -24.04
C GLY A 52 -35.98 11.19 -23.96
N ALA A 53 -36.36 10.08 -24.58
CA ALA A 53 -35.53 8.88 -24.66
C ALA A 53 -34.28 9.08 -25.54
N ARG A 54 -34.41 9.78 -26.69
CA ARG A 54 -33.28 10.15 -27.56
C ARG A 54 -32.25 10.99 -26.82
N GLN A 55 -32.67 12.00 -26.08
CA GLN A 55 -31.75 12.88 -25.35
C GLN A 55 -30.97 12.12 -24.26
N ILE A 56 -31.61 11.16 -23.60
CA ILE A 56 -30.94 10.31 -22.59
C ILE A 56 -29.97 9.33 -23.23
N VAL A 57 -30.31 8.74 -24.39
CA VAL A 57 -29.40 7.88 -25.15
C VAL A 57 -28.16 8.68 -25.59
N VAL A 58 -28.32 9.92 -26.05
CA VAL A 58 -27.18 10.81 -26.40
C VAL A 58 -26.28 11.06 -25.19
N LEU A 59 -26.85 11.36 -24.02
CA LEU A 59 -26.07 11.55 -22.78
C LEU A 59 -25.33 10.28 -22.34
N LEU A 60 -25.94 9.11 -22.51
CA LEU A 60 -25.32 7.82 -22.17
C LEU A 60 -24.21 7.43 -23.14
N VAL A 61 -24.36 7.71 -24.43
CA VAL A 61 -23.32 7.54 -25.46
C VAL A 61 -22.14 8.47 -25.16
N ALA A 62 -22.40 9.73 -24.79
CA ALA A 62 -21.37 10.65 -24.33
C ALA A 62 -20.63 10.14 -23.08
N GLY A 63 -21.35 9.58 -22.11
CA GLY A 63 -20.77 8.94 -20.92
C GLY A 63 -19.92 7.71 -21.24
N ALA A 64 -20.34 6.86 -22.16
CA ALA A 64 -19.56 5.72 -22.64
C ALA A 64 -18.30 6.16 -23.39
N SER A 65 -18.40 7.22 -24.19
CA SER A 65 -17.28 7.84 -24.91
C SER A 65 -16.25 8.41 -23.94
N ALA A 66 -16.70 9.03 -22.84
CA ALA A 66 -15.83 9.49 -21.76
C ALA A 66 -15.11 8.31 -21.08
N ALA A 67 -15.77 7.16 -20.89
CA ALA A 67 -15.13 5.96 -20.34
C ALA A 67 -14.07 5.37 -21.29
N VAL A 68 -14.33 5.36 -22.60
CA VAL A 68 -13.36 4.94 -23.62
C VAL A 68 -12.18 5.91 -23.70
N ALA A 69 -12.45 7.22 -23.69
CA ALA A 69 -11.42 8.25 -23.64
C ALA A 69 -10.56 8.11 -22.38
N TRP A 70 -11.18 7.81 -21.22
CA TRP A 70 -10.44 7.56 -19.98
C TRP A 70 -9.63 6.25 -20.06
N ALA A 71 -10.18 5.17 -20.61
CA ALA A 71 -9.42 3.95 -20.84
C ALA A 71 -8.21 4.19 -21.76
N ALA A 72 -8.37 5.01 -22.80
CA ALA A 72 -7.28 5.43 -23.67
C ALA A 72 -6.25 6.32 -22.95
N VAL A 73 -6.69 7.24 -22.08
CA VAL A 73 -5.81 8.04 -21.22
C VAL A 73 -5.03 7.14 -20.25
N ILE A 74 -5.68 6.16 -19.62
CA ILE A 74 -5.01 5.18 -18.75
C ILE A 74 -3.97 4.40 -19.55
N PHE A 75 -4.30 3.96 -20.76
CA PHE A 75 -3.37 3.23 -21.61
C PHE A 75 -2.16 4.08 -22.02
N ARG A 76 -2.38 5.36 -22.35
CA ARG A 76 -1.32 6.30 -22.75
C ARG A 76 -0.45 6.79 -21.58
N THR A 77 -1.01 6.88 -20.38
CA THR A 77 -0.28 7.32 -19.17
C THR A 77 0.38 6.17 -18.43
N ARG A 78 0.08 4.92 -18.81
CA ARG A 78 0.64 3.71 -18.21
C ARG A 78 2.14 3.62 -18.44
N LEU A 79 2.89 3.45 -17.36
CA LEU A 79 4.27 2.96 -17.44
C LEU A 79 4.27 1.43 -17.56
N VAL A 80 4.93 0.92 -18.58
CA VAL A 80 5.26 -0.50 -18.74
C VAL A 80 6.75 -0.65 -18.53
N VAL A 81 7.12 -1.53 -17.60
CA VAL A 81 8.52 -1.86 -17.32
C VAL A 81 8.76 -3.28 -17.79
N THR A 82 9.82 -3.44 -18.59
CA THR A 82 10.32 -4.74 -19.06
C THR A 82 11.73 -4.90 -18.53
N ILE A 83 12.01 -6.05 -17.93
CA ILE A 83 13.32 -6.43 -17.39
C ILE A 83 13.85 -7.56 -18.25
N ASP A 84 15.08 -7.42 -18.75
CA ASP A 84 15.82 -8.46 -19.46
C ASP A 84 17.30 -8.41 -19.09
N ALA A 85 18.11 -9.34 -19.62
CA ALA A 85 19.55 -9.38 -19.33
C ALA A 85 20.34 -8.16 -19.86
N LYS A 86 19.76 -7.36 -20.75
CA LYS A 86 20.40 -6.14 -21.30
C LYS A 86 20.11 -4.91 -20.45
N GLY A 87 19.05 -4.94 -19.65
CA GLY A 87 18.69 -3.84 -18.76
C GLY A 87 17.17 -3.67 -18.57
N LEU A 88 16.75 -2.41 -18.42
CA LEU A 88 15.35 -2.04 -18.28
C LEU A 88 14.85 -1.31 -19.52
N VAL A 89 13.63 -1.62 -19.92
CA VAL A 89 12.90 -0.85 -20.92
C VAL A 89 11.65 -0.26 -20.29
N LEU A 90 11.59 1.07 -20.27
CA LEU A 90 10.46 1.86 -19.81
C LEU A 90 9.65 2.34 -21.01
N ARG A 91 8.34 2.15 -20.99
CA ARG A 91 7.42 2.65 -22.03
C ARG A 91 6.23 3.36 -21.42
N ARG A 92 5.91 4.54 -21.93
CA ARG A 92 4.71 5.30 -21.57
C ARG A 92 4.13 5.94 -22.82
N GLY A 93 2.94 5.49 -23.23
CA GLY A 93 2.35 5.90 -24.50
C GLY A 93 3.27 5.56 -25.68
N GLY A 94 3.60 6.57 -26.49
CA GLY A 94 4.55 6.44 -27.61
C GLY A 94 6.03 6.58 -27.21
N ALA A 95 6.32 7.06 -25.99
CA ALA A 95 7.69 7.25 -25.52
C ALA A 95 8.28 5.94 -24.99
N ARG A 96 9.58 5.74 -25.27
CA ARG A 96 10.37 4.61 -24.81
C ARG A 96 11.74 5.10 -24.35
N ALA A 97 12.19 4.60 -23.21
CA ALA A 97 13.55 4.77 -22.71
C ALA A 97 14.14 3.40 -22.39
N ALA A 98 15.41 3.22 -22.68
CA ALA A 98 16.17 2.03 -22.32
C ALA A 98 17.25 2.43 -21.33
N VAL A 99 17.42 1.62 -20.29
CA VAL A 99 18.46 1.77 -19.27
C VAL A 99 19.31 0.52 -19.37
N PRO A 100 20.53 0.59 -19.95
CA PRO A 100 21.39 -0.58 -20.05
C PRO A 100 21.78 -1.04 -18.65
N VAL A 101 22.05 -2.34 -18.48
CA VAL A 101 22.44 -2.91 -17.18
C VAL A 101 23.69 -2.24 -16.60
N SER A 102 24.62 -1.82 -17.46
CA SER A 102 25.84 -1.07 -17.05
C SER A 102 25.56 0.30 -16.45
N ALA A 103 24.36 0.85 -16.68
CA ALA A 103 23.92 2.12 -16.12
C ALA A 103 23.02 1.91 -14.88
N LEU A 104 22.72 0.68 -14.47
CA LEU A 104 21.88 0.40 -13.32
C LEU A 104 22.73 0.22 -12.06
N ASP A 105 22.48 1.07 -11.06
CA ASP A 105 23.15 0.99 -9.76
C ASP A 105 22.40 0.06 -8.80
N ALA A 106 21.07 0.18 -8.78
CA ALA A 106 20.20 -0.61 -7.93
C ALA A 106 18.74 -0.57 -8.39
N ILE A 107 17.97 -1.56 -7.94
CA ILE A 107 16.51 -1.60 -8.08
C ILE A 107 15.91 -1.88 -6.71
N GLY A 108 14.75 -1.30 -6.40
CA GLY A 108 14.27 -1.46 -5.04
C GLY A 108 13.08 -0.60 -4.65
N ILE A 109 12.93 -0.39 -3.35
CA ILE A 109 11.76 0.29 -2.78
C ILE A 109 12.20 1.56 -2.09
N ALA A 110 11.59 2.68 -2.42
CA ALA A 110 11.65 3.89 -1.63
C ALA A 110 10.37 4.02 -0.78
N TRP A 111 10.48 4.51 0.45
CA TRP A 111 9.34 4.79 1.34
C TRP A 111 9.06 6.29 1.54
N PRO A 112 8.69 7.03 0.49
CA PRO A 112 8.31 8.43 0.64
C PRO A 112 6.95 8.48 1.37
N VAL A 113 6.99 8.96 2.61
CA VAL A 113 5.84 9.53 3.33
C VAL A 113 4.70 8.56 3.74
N ALA A 114 4.53 7.34 3.18
CA ALA A 114 3.75 6.23 3.77
C ALA A 114 3.63 4.99 2.87
N ASP A 115 3.65 5.17 1.54
CA ASP A 115 3.45 4.09 0.58
C ASP A 115 4.78 3.67 -0.07
N PRO A 116 4.97 2.36 -0.34
CA PRO A 116 6.17 1.89 -0.99
C PRO A 116 6.13 2.25 -2.47
N VAL A 117 7.19 2.88 -2.95
CA VAL A 117 7.38 3.24 -4.36
C VAL A 117 8.47 2.35 -4.92
N TRP A 118 8.18 1.68 -6.03
CA TRP A 118 9.21 0.94 -6.74
C TRP A 118 10.11 1.92 -7.49
N THR A 119 11.42 1.82 -7.29
CA THR A 119 12.41 2.80 -7.70
C THR A 119 13.61 2.14 -8.35
N VAL A 120 14.17 2.82 -9.33
CA VAL A 120 15.44 2.47 -9.98
C VAL A 120 16.43 3.59 -9.76
N TRP A 121 17.65 3.20 -9.39
CA TRP A 121 18.82 4.08 -9.32
C TRP A 121 19.72 3.75 -10.52
N PHE A 122 20.11 4.77 -11.26
CA PHE A 122 20.83 4.63 -12.51
C PHE A 122 21.72 5.85 -12.80
N ASP A 123 22.75 5.65 -13.62
CA ASP A 123 23.55 6.73 -14.18
C ASP A 123 22.77 7.50 -15.25
N PRO A 124 22.41 8.78 -15.01
CA PRO A 124 21.65 9.57 -15.97
C PRO A 124 22.41 9.85 -17.26
N ALA A 125 23.76 9.85 -17.24
CA ALA A 125 24.56 10.07 -18.45
C ALA A 125 24.44 8.91 -19.44
N ALA A 126 24.36 7.68 -18.91
CA ALA A 126 24.26 6.46 -19.70
C ALA A 126 22.81 6.04 -20.04
N ALA A 127 21.80 6.78 -19.57
CA ALA A 127 20.39 6.46 -19.79
C ALA A 127 19.53 7.69 -20.19
N PRO A 128 19.78 8.27 -21.38
CA PRO A 128 19.04 9.44 -21.85
C PRO A 128 17.56 9.13 -22.12
N GLY A 129 16.70 10.13 -21.94
CA GLY A 129 15.28 10.04 -22.31
C GLY A 129 14.35 9.43 -21.26
N ILE A 130 14.85 9.00 -20.09
CA ILE A 130 14.00 8.48 -19.00
C ILE A 130 12.99 9.53 -18.53
N ALA A 131 13.36 10.82 -18.50
CA ALA A 131 12.48 11.92 -18.11
C ALA A 131 11.23 12.06 -19.01
N ALA A 132 11.29 11.58 -20.26
CA ALA A 132 10.15 11.56 -21.16
C ALA A 132 9.12 10.46 -20.80
N VAL A 133 9.54 9.47 -20.00
CA VAL A 133 8.76 8.27 -19.69
C VAL A 133 8.35 8.22 -18.23
N THR A 134 9.14 8.76 -17.30
CA THR A 134 8.79 8.90 -15.89
C THR A 134 9.44 10.14 -15.28
N LYS A 135 8.96 10.57 -14.11
CA LYS A 135 9.65 11.62 -13.34
C LYS A 135 10.98 11.03 -12.88
N ALA A 136 12.08 11.62 -13.29
CA ALA A 136 13.41 11.21 -12.87
C ALA A 136 14.16 12.44 -12.35
N GLU A 137 14.74 12.30 -11.16
CA GLU A 137 15.54 13.34 -10.51
C GLU A 137 16.89 12.73 -10.16
N SER A 138 17.97 13.32 -10.67
CA SER A 138 19.35 12.97 -10.31
C SER A 138 19.67 11.46 -10.35
N GLY A 139 19.24 10.76 -11.39
CA GLY A 139 19.49 9.31 -11.53
C GLY A 139 18.54 8.41 -10.74
N VAL A 140 17.45 8.96 -10.21
CA VAL A 140 16.41 8.21 -9.48
C VAL A 140 15.09 8.28 -10.22
N ALA A 141 14.53 7.12 -10.56
CA ALA A 141 13.25 7.02 -11.27
C ALA A 141 12.25 6.17 -10.48
N PRO A 142 11.22 6.79 -9.85
CA PRO A 142 10.03 6.06 -9.41
C PRO A 142 9.31 5.46 -10.62
N LEU A 143 9.13 4.14 -10.59
CA LEU A 143 8.44 3.38 -11.61
C LEU A 143 6.94 3.31 -11.34
N LEU A 144 6.54 3.15 -10.07
CA LEU A 144 5.13 3.02 -9.69
C LEU A 144 4.86 3.75 -8.37
N ALA A 145 4.14 4.87 -8.47
CA ALA A 145 3.77 5.72 -7.34
C ALA A 145 2.41 5.38 -6.70
N SER A 146 1.71 4.33 -7.14
CA SER A 146 0.35 4.05 -6.65
C SER A 146 0.04 2.57 -6.41
N ARG A 147 -0.43 2.33 -5.17
CA ARG A 147 -1.13 1.17 -4.62
C ARG A 147 -0.60 -0.21 -5.03
N LEU A 148 0.16 -0.78 -4.10
CA LEU A 148 0.38 -2.22 -3.88
C LEU A 148 0.66 -3.00 -5.16
N LEU A 149 1.93 -3.31 -5.39
CA LEU A 149 2.27 -4.43 -6.27
C LEU A 149 1.43 -5.65 -5.83
N PRO A 150 0.74 -6.33 -6.76
CA PRO A 150 0.01 -7.54 -6.43
C PRO A 150 0.94 -8.52 -5.68
N PRO A 151 0.41 -9.30 -4.72
CA PRO A 151 1.19 -10.28 -3.99
C PRO A 151 1.99 -11.17 -4.97
N GLY A 152 3.26 -11.44 -4.66
CA GLY A 152 4.16 -12.26 -5.47
C GLY A 152 4.83 -11.54 -6.65
N ARG A 153 4.46 -10.28 -6.97
CA ARG A 153 5.17 -9.50 -8.00
C ARG A 153 6.47 -8.91 -7.50
N LEU A 154 6.53 -8.51 -6.23
CA LEU A 154 7.74 -7.93 -5.66
C LEU A 154 8.86 -8.94 -5.53
N ASP A 155 8.54 -10.18 -5.14
CA ASP A 155 9.50 -11.28 -5.12
C ASP A 155 10.03 -11.55 -6.54
N ALA A 156 9.15 -11.66 -7.55
CA ALA A 156 9.56 -11.84 -8.93
C ALA A 156 10.43 -10.68 -9.48
N VAL A 157 10.13 -9.44 -9.09
CA VAL A 157 10.96 -8.27 -9.47
C VAL A 157 12.32 -8.34 -8.78
N ARG A 158 12.36 -8.67 -7.48
CA ARG A 158 13.61 -8.83 -6.73
C ARG A 158 14.46 -9.93 -7.36
N ASP A 159 13.86 -11.09 -7.64
CA ASP A 159 14.53 -12.23 -8.27
C ASP A 159 15.03 -11.89 -9.69
N ALA A 160 14.26 -11.09 -10.45
CA ALA A 160 14.71 -10.60 -11.76
C ALA A 160 15.84 -9.57 -11.64
N ALA A 161 15.79 -8.68 -10.65
CA ALA A 161 16.84 -7.68 -10.42
C ALA A 161 18.17 -8.36 -10.01
N THR A 162 18.12 -9.26 -9.04
CA THR A 162 19.34 -9.94 -8.56
C THR A 162 19.79 -11.06 -9.48
N GLY A 163 18.86 -11.84 -10.04
CA GLY A 163 19.15 -13.00 -10.88
C GLY A 163 19.38 -12.69 -12.35
N THR A 164 18.53 -11.88 -12.99
CA THR A 164 18.62 -11.59 -14.43
C THR A 164 19.57 -10.42 -14.71
N LEU A 165 19.49 -9.35 -13.93
CA LEU A 165 20.29 -8.15 -14.12
C LEU A 165 21.61 -8.16 -13.33
N GLY A 166 21.70 -8.95 -12.26
CA GLY A 166 22.87 -8.94 -11.37
C GLY A 166 23.03 -7.66 -10.55
N VAL A 167 21.98 -6.85 -10.43
CA VAL A 167 22.01 -5.58 -9.69
C VAL A 167 21.46 -5.75 -8.27
N PRO A 168 21.99 -4.99 -7.28
CA PRO A 168 21.56 -5.13 -5.91
C PRO A 168 20.10 -4.67 -5.72
N TRP A 169 19.39 -5.37 -4.84
CA TRP A 169 18.09 -4.96 -4.35
C TRP A 169 18.25 -4.03 -3.14
N ARG A 170 17.72 -2.79 -3.22
CA ARG A 170 17.82 -1.80 -2.13
C ARG A 170 16.46 -1.43 -1.55
N VAL A 171 16.41 -1.12 -0.27
CA VAL A 171 15.22 -0.52 0.35
C VAL A 171 15.67 0.74 1.04
N VAL A 172 15.05 1.87 0.74
CA VAL A 172 15.48 3.19 1.18
C VAL A 172 14.32 3.90 1.86
N ASP A 173 14.57 4.56 2.99
CA ASP A 173 13.57 5.42 3.63
C ASP A 173 13.49 6.81 2.96
N ASP A 174 12.74 7.74 3.54
CA ASP A 174 12.58 9.08 3.00
C ASP A 174 13.81 9.98 3.19
N ALA A 175 14.73 9.62 4.08
CA ALA A 175 16.00 10.32 4.22
C ALA A 175 17.00 9.89 3.15
N GLY A 176 16.68 8.87 2.34
CA GLY A 176 17.63 8.30 1.39
C GLY A 176 18.49 7.19 2.01
N GLU A 177 18.23 6.82 3.26
CA GLU A 177 19.02 5.83 4.00
C GLU A 177 18.55 4.40 3.76
N GLU A 178 19.50 3.47 3.62
CA GLU A 178 19.21 2.07 3.37
C GLU A 178 18.64 1.37 4.63
N VAL A 179 17.52 0.68 4.45
CA VAL A 179 16.78 0.01 5.52
C VAL A 179 16.99 -1.49 5.46
N GLN A 180 17.73 -1.99 6.46
CA GLN A 180 17.95 -3.42 6.65
C GLN A 180 16.63 -4.16 6.96
N PRO A 181 16.50 -5.43 6.53
CA PRO A 181 15.33 -6.23 6.83
C PRO A 181 15.22 -6.45 8.35
N PRO A 182 14.06 -6.16 8.96
CA PRO A 182 13.87 -6.42 10.37
C PRO A 182 13.90 -7.92 10.64
N THR A 183 14.41 -8.31 11.82
CA THR A 183 14.34 -9.73 12.22
C THR A 183 12.89 -10.23 12.27
N PRO A 184 12.63 -11.53 12.05
CA PRO A 184 11.29 -12.08 12.11
C PRO A 184 10.59 -11.72 13.43
N ASN A 185 9.32 -11.30 13.36
CA ASN A 185 8.54 -10.87 14.52
C ASN A 185 9.13 -9.70 15.32
N ALA A 186 10.05 -8.90 14.75
CA ALA A 186 10.64 -7.74 15.45
C ALA A 186 9.57 -6.77 15.96
N LEU A 187 8.56 -6.47 15.13
CA LEU A 187 7.43 -5.63 15.53
C LEU A 187 6.65 -6.26 16.69
N THR A 188 6.37 -7.56 16.69
CA THR A 188 5.61 -8.19 17.78
C THR A 188 6.40 -8.19 19.10
N ARG A 189 7.72 -8.34 19.02
CA ARG A 189 8.63 -8.38 20.19
C ARG A 189 8.98 -7.01 20.76
N ALA A 190 8.83 -5.93 19.99
CA ALA A 190 9.24 -4.60 20.44
C ALA A 190 8.34 -4.04 21.55
N ASP A 191 8.85 -3.92 22.77
CA ASP A 191 8.06 -3.37 23.88
C ASP A 191 7.91 -1.85 23.81
N ARG A 192 8.85 -1.18 23.15
CA ARG A 192 8.90 0.27 22.99
C ARG A 192 9.02 0.65 21.52
N VAL A 193 7.97 1.29 21.02
CA VAL A 193 7.85 1.67 19.62
C VAL A 193 7.53 3.15 19.53
N THR A 194 8.31 3.88 18.75
CA THR A 194 7.99 5.25 18.36
C THR A 194 7.15 5.22 17.09
N VAL A 195 6.09 6.01 17.07
CA VAL A 195 5.17 6.17 15.94
C VAL A 195 5.14 7.64 15.55
N ASP A 196 5.55 7.93 14.33
CA ASP A 196 5.46 9.27 13.76
C ASP A 196 4.08 9.55 13.16
N ASP A 197 3.89 10.80 12.74
CA ASP A 197 2.67 11.28 12.09
C ASP A 197 2.42 10.66 10.70
N ARG A 198 3.47 10.08 10.09
CA ARG A 198 3.44 9.33 8.82
C ARG A 198 3.09 7.86 9.00
N GLY A 199 2.92 7.39 10.24
CA GLY A 199 2.54 6.01 10.55
C GLY A 199 3.69 5.00 10.47
N ARG A 200 4.93 5.44 10.70
CA ARG A 200 6.10 4.57 10.81
C ARG A 200 6.29 4.13 12.24
N TYR A 201 6.55 2.85 12.41
CA TYR A 201 6.78 2.20 13.69
C TYR A 201 8.27 1.91 13.77
N ARG A 202 9.01 2.68 14.56
CA ARG A 202 10.44 2.47 14.80
C ARG A 202 10.66 1.90 16.20
N SER A 203 11.67 1.04 16.33
CA SER A 203 12.12 0.59 17.64
C SER A 203 12.73 1.78 18.38
N GLU A 204 12.30 2.03 19.63
CA GLU A 204 13.01 3.00 20.48
C GLU A 204 14.42 2.51 20.81
N ARG A 205 14.61 1.18 20.85
CA ARG A 205 15.92 0.55 20.98
C ARG A 205 16.56 0.46 19.60
N GLY A 206 17.42 1.41 19.27
CA GLY A 206 18.24 1.39 18.04
C GLY A 206 17.64 2.04 16.80
N GLY A 207 16.44 2.64 16.87
CA GLY A 207 15.87 3.45 15.78
C GLY A 207 15.43 2.69 14.52
N ALA A 208 15.60 1.37 14.49
CA ALA A 208 15.29 0.53 13.33
C ALA A 208 13.81 0.63 12.94
N LEU A 209 13.54 0.77 11.64
CA LEU A 209 12.19 0.77 11.10
C LEU A 209 11.60 -0.64 11.15
N LEU A 210 10.58 -0.83 11.99
CA LEU A 210 9.94 -2.12 12.21
C LEU A 210 8.74 -2.32 11.29
N ALA A 211 7.97 -1.26 11.07
CA ALA A 211 6.81 -1.30 10.20
C ALA A 211 6.38 0.06 9.68
N VAL A 212 5.59 0.06 8.61
CA VAL A 212 4.97 1.24 8.00
C VAL A 212 3.48 0.98 7.81
N ALA A 213 2.64 1.91 8.25
CA ALA A 213 1.20 1.87 8.04
C ALA A 213 0.85 2.46 6.67
N CYS A 214 0.32 1.63 5.78
CA CYS A 214 -0.04 1.99 4.41
C CYS A 214 -1.55 1.87 4.18
N GLY A 215 -2.09 2.60 3.21
CA GLY A 215 -3.48 2.45 2.76
C GLY A 215 -4.48 3.43 3.37
N GLY A 216 -5.73 3.35 2.94
CA GLY A 216 -6.70 4.43 3.10
C GLY A 216 -7.63 4.35 4.31
N ARG A 217 -8.62 5.26 4.33
CA ARG A 217 -9.58 5.47 5.44
C ARG A 217 -10.26 4.20 5.99
N ARG A 218 -10.52 3.19 5.15
CA ARG A 218 -11.22 1.94 5.52
C ARG A 218 -10.31 0.76 5.77
N THR A 219 -9.09 0.79 5.26
CA THR A 219 -8.16 -0.34 5.37
C THR A 219 -6.75 0.19 5.43
N VAL A 220 -6.14 0.03 6.60
CA VAL A 220 -4.73 0.31 6.82
C VAL A 220 -4.01 -1.04 6.94
N VAL A 221 -2.92 -1.21 6.22
CA VAL A 221 -2.07 -2.40 6.24
C VAL A 221 -0.75 -2.00 6.87
N LEU A 222 -0.41 -2.66 7.97
CA LEU A 222 0.91 -2.53 8.58
C LEU A 222 1.85 -3.51 7.87
N ARG A 223 2.91 -2.98 7.29
CA ARG A 223 3.92 -3.74 6.53
C ARG A 223 5.28 -3.62 7.17
N ASP A 224 6.14 -4.60 6.97
CA ASP A 224 7.56 -4.37 7.20
C ASP A 224 8.15 -3.45 6.10
N PRO A 225 9.38 -2.93 6.27
CA PRO A 225 10.03 -2.10 5.26
C PRO A 225 10.27 -2.81 3.92
N HIS A 226 10.28 -4.15 3.91
CA HIS A 226 10.45 -4.97 2.72
C HIS A 226 9.11 -5.36 2.09
N THR A 227 8.03 -4.67 2.50
CA THR A 227 6.64 -4.79 2.06
C THR A 227 5.91 -6.07 2.46
N ALA A 228 6.49 -6.94 3.29
CA ALA A 228 5.76 -8.07 3.84
C ALA A 228 4.59 -7.55 4.67
N ARG A 229 3.41 -8.14 4.46
CA ARG A 229 2.21 -7.77 5.20
C ARG A 229 2.30 -8.34 6.62
N LEU A 230 2.20 -7.49 7.63
CA LEU A 230 2.21 -7.89 9.03
C LEU A 230 0.80 -7.96 9.60
N LEU A 231 0.05 -6.85 9.51
CA LEU A 231 -1.31 -6.74 10.04
C LEU A 231 -2.21 -5.95 9.08
N VAL A 232 -3.51 -6.21 9.15
CA VAL A 232 -4.53 -5.43 8.42
C VAL A 232 -5.57 -4.91 9.40
N PHE A 233 -5.76 -3.62 9.39
CA PHE A 233 -6.75 -2.89 10.15
C PHE A 233 -7.91 -2.50 9.24
N LYS A 234 -9.05 -3.19 9.34
CA LYS A 234 -10.25 -2.89 8.56
C LYS A 234 -11.28 -2.15 9.41
N ARG A 235 -11.72 -0.98 8.96
CA ARG A 235 -12.87 -0.28 9.53
C ARG A 235 -14.14 -0.71 8.77
N PRO A 236 -15.07 -1.43 9.41
CA PRO A 236 -16.30 -1.83 8.75
C PRO A 236 -17.16 -0.59 8.46
N PRO A 237 -17.94 -0.58 7.36
CA PRO A 237 -18.78 0.57 7.00
C PRO A 237 -19.98 0.74 7.95
N LEU A 238 -20.45 -0.36 8.55
CA LEU A 238 -21.57 -0.44 9.47
C LEU A 238 -21.24 -1.49 10.55
N GLY A 239 -21.79 -1.32 11.75
CA GLY A 239 -21.68 -2.28 12.86
C GLY A 239 -21.10 -1.69 14.15
N ARG A 240 -21.11 -2.51 15.22
CA ARG A 240 -20.59 -2.14 16.54
C ARG A 240 -19.06 -2.13 16.61
N ASP A 241 -18.40 -2.80 15.66
CA ASP A 241 -16.95 -2.87 15.59
C ASP A 241 -16.40 -1.56 14.97
N ARG A 242 -15.50 -0.92 15.68
CA ARG A 242 -14.74 0.23 15.16
C ARG A 242 -13.64 -0.22 14.21
N MET A 243 -13.00 -1.35 14.51
CA MET A 243 -11.90 -1.89 13.72
C MET A 243 -11.79 -3.41 13.89
N ARG A 244 -11.50 -4.12 12.79
CA ARG A 244 -11.14 -5.53 12.77
C ARG A 244 -9.66 -5.64 12.46
N VAL A 245 -8.93 -6.44 13.23
CA VAL A 245 -7.49 -6.66 13.06
C VAL A 245 -7.28 -8.06 12.54
N LEU A 246 -6.61 -8.16 11.39
CA LEU A 246 -6.29 -9.42 10.75
C LEU A 246 -4.78 -9.59 10.65
N ASP A 247 -4.31 -10.84 10.65
CA ASP A 247 -2.91 -11.18 10.43
C ASP A 247 -2.48 -11.04 8.96
N ALA A 248 -1.27 -11.50 8.64
CA ALA A 248 -0.70 -11.55 7.29
C ALA A 248 -1.55 -12.41 6.33
N ASP A 249 -2.12 -13.50 6.82
CA ASP A 249 -2.91 -14.46 6.04
C ASP A 249 -4.38 -14.02 5.88
N GLY A 250 -4.84 -13.06 6.68
CA GLY A 250 -6.22 -12.57 6.69
C GLY A 250 -7.11 -13.27 7.69
N ARG A 251 -6.56 -14.02 8.65
CA ARG A 251 -7.31 -14.55 9.79
C ARG A 251 -7.54 -13.43 10.79
N LEU A 252 -8.70 -13.46 11.44
CA LEU A 252 -9.09 -12.47 12.42
C LEU A 252 -8.30 -12.71 13.72
N ILE A 253 -7.52 -11.72 14.16
CA ILE A 253 -6.88 -11.73 15.48
C ILE A 253 -7.87 -11.23 16.53
N GLY A 254 -8.61 -10.16 16.21
CA GLY A 254 -9.56 -9.58 17.14
C GLY A 254 -10.28 -8.35 16.60
N ARG A 255 -11.10 -7.77 17.47
CA ARG A 255 -11.98 -6.63 17.18
C ARG A 255 -11.77 -5.54 18.20
N ILE A 256 -11.93 -4.30 17.75
CA ILE A 256 -11.90 -3.12 18.59
C ILE A 256 -13.27 -2.48 18.48
N ARG A 257 -13.93 -2.25 19.62
CA ARG A 257 -15.27 -1.65 19.72
C ARG A 257 -15.18 -0.34 20.48
N GLY A 258 -16.20 0.52 20.37
CA GLY A 258 -16.27 1.79 21.10
C GLY A 258 -15.49 2.94 20.45
N SER A 259 -16.10 4.12 20.45
CA SER A 259 -15.57 5.34 19.82
C SER A 259 -14.77 6.23 20.78
N ARG A 260 -15.25 6.42 22.01
CA ARG A 260 -14.57 7.24 23.03
C ARG A 260 -13.60 6.42 23.88
N GLU A 261 -14.04 5.24 24.32
CA GLU A 261 -13.24 4.30 25.10
C GLU A 261 -13.17 2.96 24.37
N PRO A 262 -12.14 2.75 23.53
CA PRO A 262 -12.02 1.51 22.77
C PRO A 262 -11.84 0.29 23.67
N SER A 263 -12.66 -0.75 23.46
CA SER A 263 -12.48 -2.07 24.06
C SER A 263 -11.89 -3.05 23.04
N PHE A 264 -10.97 -3.89 23.49
CA PHE A 264 -10.25 -4.87 22.70
C PHE A 264 -10.82 -6.26 22.96
N HIS A 265 -11.21 -6.94 21.90
CA HIS A 265 -11.81 -8.26 21.96
C HIS A 265 -11.01 -9.24 21.11
N ALA A 266 -10.89 -10.48 21.58
CA ALA A 266 -10.36 -11.59 20.80
C ALA A 266 -11.29 -11.93 19.62
N ALA A 267 -10.84 -12.85 18.77
CA ALA A 267 -11.58 -13.30 17.58
C ALA A 267 -12.91 -13.99 17.93
N ASP A 268 -13.01 -14.63 19.08
CA ASP A 268 -14.22 -15.25 19.64
C ASP A 268 -15.17 -14.23 20.30
N GLY A 269 -14.70 -13.00 20.56
CA GLY A 269 -15.47 -11.93 21.21
C GLY A 269 -15.11 -11.70 22.68
N MET A 270 -14.25 -12.53 23.29
CA MET A 270 -13.80 -12.36 24.67
C MET A 270 -13.12 -11.00 24.86
N LEU A 271 -13.48 -10.28 25.93
CA LEU A 271 -12.83 -9.01 26.27
C LEU A 271 -11.38 -9.29 26.71
N LEU A 272 -10.42 -8.60 26.10
CA LEU A 272 -9.00 -8.68 26.44
C LEU A 272 -8.52 -7.46 27.22
N GLY A 273 -9.13 -6.31 26.97
CA GLY A 273 -8.79 -5.07 27.66
C GLY A 273 -9.61 -3.88 27.20
N ALA A 274 -9.45 -2.75 27.89
CA ALA A 274 -10.14 -1.51 27.56
C ALA A 274 -9.16 -0.33 27.61
N THR A 275 -9.44 0.69 26.82
CA THR A 275 -8.65 1.91 26.79
C THR A 275 -9.27 2.95 27.69
N ARG A 276 -8.45 3.60 28.52
CA ARG A 276 -8.79 4.84 29.20
C ARG A 276 -7.89 5.95 28.68
N GLY A 277 -8.48 7.06 28.24
CA GLY A 277 -7.75 8.26 27.83
C GLY A 277 -7.75 9.27 28.96
N ASP A 278 -6.57 9.80 29.30
CA ASP A 278 -6.43 10.89 30.25
C ASP A 278 -5.27 11.82 29.82
N GLY A 279 -5.53 13.13 29.72
CA GLY A 279 -4.49 14.16 29.58
C GLY A 279 -3.45 13.97 28.47
N GLY A 280 -3.80 13.36 27.32
CA GLY A 280 -2.85 13.10 26.22
C GLY A 280 -2.06 11.79 26.34
N ARG A 281 -2.43 10.93 27.31
CA ARG A 281 -2.00 9.53 27.44
C ARG A 281 -3.21 8.62 27.24
N TYR A 282 -3.01 7.55 26.47
CA TYR A 282 -3.99 6.48 26.31
C TYR A 282 -3.43 5.21 26.92
N VAL A 283 -4.11 4.66 27.90
CA VAL A 283 -3.70 3.44 28.61
C VAL A 283 -4.65 2.31 28.27
N VAL A 284 -4.12 1.16 27.90
CA VAL A 284 -4.86 -0.08 27.75
C VAL A 284 -4.64 -0.93 28.98
N THR A 285 -5.70 -1.17 29.73
CA THR A 285 -5.70 -2.11 30.85
C THR A 285 -6.23 -3.46 30.38
N GLY A 286 -5.55 -4.53 30.80
CA GLY A 286 -6.03 -5.90 30.60
C GLY A 286 -7.22 -6.20 31.50
N VAL A 287 -7.86 -7.34 31.29
CA VAL A 287 -8.93 -7.85 32.19
C VAL A 287 -8.44 -8.12 33.61
N ASP A 288 -7.13 -8.28 33.80
CA ASP A 288 -6.45 -8.40 35.09
C ASP A 288 -6.23 -7.06 35.80
N GLY A 289 -6.68 -5.95 35.19
CA GLY A 289 -6.51 -4.59 35.71
C GLY A 289 -5.10 -4.02 35.51
N ARG A 290 -4.16 -4.78 34.93
CA ARG A 290 -2.78 -4.32 34.72
C ARG A 290 -2.64 -3.54 33.42
N GLU A 291 -1.72 -2.58 33.41
CA GLU A 291 -1.37 -1.86 32.19
C GLU A 291 -0.73 -2.82 31.16
N SER A 292 -1.44 -3.04 30.06
CA SER A 292 -0.99 -3.90 28.96
C SER A 292 -0.31 -3.09 27.85
N ALA A 293 -0.70 -1.83 27.67
CA ALA A 293 -0.02 -0.90 26.77
C ALA A 293 -0.32 0.55 27.16
N SER A 294 0.54 1.47 26.77
CA SER A 294 0.23 2.89 26.78
C SER A 294 0.79 3.62 25.57
N LEU A 295 0.03 4.58 25.08
CA LEU A 295 0.42 5.49 24.02
C LEU A 295 0.46 6.90 24.61
N ARG A 296 1.61 7.55 24.53
CA ARG A 296 1.80 8.93 25.00
C ARG A 296 2.52 9.75 23.95
N ARG A 297 2.27 11.06 23.91
CA ARG A 297 3.09 11.97 23.11
C ARG A 297 4.50 12.04 23.72
N ALA A 298 5.53 12.06 22.89
CA ALA A 298 6.89 12.33 23.37
C ALA A 298 6.93 13.73 24.00
N GLN A 299 7.56 13.86 25.16
CA GLN A 299 7.78 15.14 25.84
C GLN A 299 9.28 15.48 25.70
N GLY A 300 9.58 16.53 24.93
CA GLY A 300 10.90 17.19 24.88
C GLY A 300 11.75 16.93 23.64
N GLY A 301 12.23 18.02 23.02
CA GLY A 301 13.21 18.08 21.92
C GLY A 301 12.60 18.49 20.57
N ALA A 302 13.25 19.41 19.84
CA ALA A 302 12.82 19.87 18.51
C ALA A 302 12.66 18.71 17.50
N ASP A 303 13.44 17.63 17.66
CA ASP A 303 13.34 16.41 16.84
C ASP A 303 12.21 15.46 17.27
N ASP A 304 11.68 15.60 18.49
CA ASP A 304 10.67 14.73 19.09
C ASP A 304 9.24 15.31 18.98
N GLU A 305 9.11 16.49 18.37
CA GLU A 305 7.85 17.19 18.19
C GLU A 305 6.90 16.38 17.28
N GLY A 306 5.79 15.92 17.84
CA GLY A 306 4.77 15.15 17.11
C GLY A 306 4.95 13.63 17.09
N ARG A 307 6.04 13.09 17.64
CA ARG A 307 6.22 11.64 17.79
C ARG A 307 5.45 11.09 18.99
N TRP A 308 4.88 9.90 18.82
CA TRP A 308 4.18 9.18 19.87
C TRP A 308 4.96 7.95 20.28
N ARG A 309 4.94 7.64 21.57
CA ARG A 309 5.62 6.49 22.15
C ARG A 309 4.57 5.47 22.59
N LEU A 310 4.58 4.31 21.93
CA LEU A 310 3.78 3.15 22.26
C LEU A 310 4.63 2.20 23.11
N HIS A 311 4.29 2.11 24.40
CA HIS A 311 4.79 1.09 25.32
C HIS A 311 3.83 -0.09 25.34
N ARG A 312 4.34 -1.32 25.28
CA ARG A 312 3.56 -2.56 25.36
C ARG A 312 4.19 -3.47 26.39
N SER A 313 3.37 -3.97 27.31
CA SER A 313 3.83 -4.92 28.31
C SER A 313 4.15 -6.26 27.63
N PRO A 314 5.33 -6.87 27.92
CA PRO A 314 5.65 -8.22 27.49
C PRO A 314 4.68 -9.27 28.05
N SER A 315 4.10 -9.01 29.23
CA SER A 315 3.20 -9.94 29.93
C SER A 315 1.77 -9.92 29.38
N ALA A 316 1.43 -8.98 28.50
CA ALA A 316 0.10 -8.90 27.91
C ALA A 316 -0.12 -10.06 26.92
N PRO A 317 -1.33 -10.61 26.81
CA PRO A 317 -1.65 -11.66 25.84
C PRO A 317 -1.25 -11.26 24.42
N ALA A 318 -0.72 -12.21 23.64
CA ALA A 318 -0.21 -11.93 22.29
C ALA A 318 -1.25 -11.25 21.38
N ALA A 319 -2.51 -11.67 21.45
CA ALA A 319 -3.61 -11.04 20.73
C ALA A 319 -3.79 -9.57 21.15
N LEU A 320 -3.76 -9.26 22.45
CA LEU A 320 -3.85 -7.88 22.94
C LEU A 320 -2.64 -7.04 22.50
N ARG A 321 -1.43 -7.59 22.55
CA ARG A 321 -0.20 -6.92 22.06
C ARG A 321 -0.23 -6.60 20.57
N ALA A 322 -0.89 -7.44 19.77
CA ALA A 322 -1.12 -7.19 18.35
C ALA A 322 -2.21 -6.13 18.13
N LEU A 323 -3.32 -6.20 18.88
CA LEU A 323 -4.40 -5.22 18.79
C LEU A 323 -3.97 -3.82 19.21
N THR A 324 -3.07 -3.69 20.19
CA THR A 324 -2.57 -2.38 20.66
C THR A 324 -1.71 -1.65 19.62
N LEU A 325 -1.23 -2.33 18.57
CA LEU A 325 -0.60 -1.65 17.42
C LEU A 325 -1.58 -0.76 16.65
N ALA A 326 -2.89 -0.97 16.81
CA ALA A 326 -3.91 -0.12 16.23
C ALA A 326 -4.11 1.21 16.99
N LEU A 327 -3.58 1.36 18.21
CA LEU A 327 -3.85 2.55 19.04
C LEU A 327 -3.50 3.87 18.35
N PRO A 328 -2.31 4.03 17.73
CA PRO A 328 -1.96 5.23 16.98
C PRO A 328 -3.00 5.57 15.89
N LEU A 329 -3.56 4.55 15.22
CA LEU A 329 -4.58 4.71 14.19
C LEU A 329 -5.96 5.09 14.76
N LEU A 330 -6.26 4.67 16.00
CA LEU A 330 -7.52 4.99 16.67
C LEU A 330 -7.55 6.42 17.19
N VAL A 331 -6.42 6.88 17.72
CA VAL A 331 -6.22 8.23 18.28
C VAL A 331 -5.99 9.27 17.19
N GLY A 332 -5.64 8.84 15.97
CA GLY A 332 -5.42 9.75 14.84
C GLY A 332 -4.01 10.32 14.77
N VAL A 333 -3.04 9.63 15.38
CA VAL A 333 -1.62 9.96 15.36
C VAL A 333 -1.01 9.79 13.98
N ALA A 334 -1.18 8.60 13.41
CA ALA A 334 -0.78 8.33 12.04
C ALA A 334 -1.82 8.98 11.13
N SER A 335 -1.47 10.16 10.61
CA SER A 335 -2.29 10.91 9.67
C SER A 335 -2.53 10.08 8.43
N ARG A 336 -3.77 10.09 7.96
CA ARG A 336 -4.28 9.24 6.89
C ARG A 336 -3.49 9.55 5.60
N PRO A 337 -2.82 8.60 4.95
CA PRO A 337 -2.34 8.86 3.59
C PRO A 337 -3.57 9.04 2.70
N SER A 338 -3.64 10.22 2.08
CA SER A 338 -4.60 10.62 1.06
C SER A 338 -4.45 9.82 -0.22
#